data_AF-A0A7C4D6M7-F1
#
_entry.id   AF-A0A7C4D6M7-F1
#
_cell.length_a   1.000
_cell.length_b   1.000
_cell.length_c   1.000
_cell.angle_alpha   90.00
_cell.angle_beta   90.00
_cell.angle_gamma   90.00
#
_symmetry.space_group_name_H-M   'P 1'
#
loop_
_entity.id
_entity.type
_entity.pdbx_description
1 polymer ?
#
loop_
_entity_poly.entity_id
_entity_poly.type
_entity_poly.pdbx_seq_one_letter_code
_entity_poly.pdbx_strand_id
1 'polypeptide(L)'
;MGREIPKAVKDQAFRLWLKGESYRRICAETGMSLGALSTYINELKKVSPDLDQLRELSAILKKNNLSIFDAVRGSKLLEKLNQLGVSLEDLDNYVGLVQRISHEKGVGAEGFVESAMKLMDLERRAGKTYEELVKDLEEKRRQVEELEVKAKGVQVEIQGLVERKAQLEGEISEAERKLSQISQELNRAVSTQERLQKLGMERVASLVEFIEDCEALGFNAKEIQNLARWRKSLAEMGISPDKLRDFIEQRGSLERQLANLSREKSAREREVKQLMEEYMRLWGEVNALRGEISRLSRLSSTLKSGKLTLPCKLCRMWGVSIDLSSAESGIMSGLWCSGTCIFCRQWSTYPAWELAWFIAQLVLPAIRPRGNAGRLLSQIPKQRKDTMASLSQ
;
A
#
# COMPACT_ATOMS: atom_id res chain seq x y z
N MET A 1 26.52 -88.86 -15.95
CA MET A 1 25.23 -88.21 -15.67
C MET A 1 25.50 -86.83 -15.10
N GLY A 2 25.26 -85.77 -15.87
CA GLY A 2 25.45 -84.40 -15.38
C GLY A 2 24.35 -84.06 -14.37
N ARG A 3 24.72 -83.60 -13.17
CA ARG A 3 23.75 -83.04 -12.22
C ARG A 3 23.19 -81.75 -12.84
N GLU A 4 21.87 -81.68 -13.00
CA GLU A 4 21.22 -80.46 -13.46
C GLU A 4 21.51 -79.31 -12.49
N ILE A 5 21.98 -78.19 -13.04
CA ILE A 5 22.28 -77.00 -12.24
C ILE A 5 20.95 -76.37 -11.81
N PRO A 6 20.73 -76.12 -10.51
CA PRO A 6 19.51 -75.50 -10.03
C PRO A 6 19.24 -74.15 -10.70
N LYS A 7 17.98 -73.87 -11.05
CA LYS A 7 17.56 -72.63 -11.74
C LYS A 7 18.01 -71.36 -11.01
N ALA A 8 17.95 -71.34 -9.68
CA ALA A 8 18.39 -70.20 -8.87
C ALA A 8 19.87 -69.85 -9.09
N VAL A 9 20.74 -70.86 -9.28
CA VAL A 9 22.17 -70.67 -9.53
C VAL A 9 22.40 -70.12 -10.94
N LYS A 10 21.65 -70.60 -11.93
CA LYS A 10 21.65 -70.07 -13.30
C LYS A 10 21.20 -68.60 -13.35
N ASP A 11 20.16 -68.24 -12.61
CA ASP A 11 19.66 -66.87 -12.52
C ASP A 11 20.67 -65.94 -11.84
N GLN A 12 21.32 -66.40 -10.77
CA GLN A 12 22.37 -65.64 -10.09
C GLN A 12 23.60 -65.44 -10.99
N ALA A 13 24.05 -66.48 -11.68
CA ALA A 13 25.16 -66.41 -12.61
C ALA A 13 24.88 -65.42 -13.76
N PHE A 14 23.66 -65.43 -14.28
CA PHE A 14 23.22 -64.49 -15.31
C PHE A 14 23.19 -63.05 -14.81
N ARG A 15 22.67 -62.79 -13.61
CA ARG A 15 22.69 -61.44 -12.99
C ARG A 15 24.11 -60.92 -12.80
N LEU A 16 25.04 -61.75 -12.32
CA LEU A 16 26.44 -61.35 -12.14
C LEU A 16 27.15 -61.12 -13.49
N TRP A 17 26.83 -61.92 -14.50
CA TRP A 17 27.32 -61.73 -15.86
C TRP A 17 26.86 -60.40 -16.48
N LEU A 18 25.56 -60.08 -16.34
CA LEU A 18 24.99 -58.80 -16.77
C LEU A 18 25.62 -57.61 -16.03
N LYS A 19 25.97 -57.76 -14.75
CA LYS A 19 26.71 -56.75 -13.96
C LYS A 19 28.16 -56.54 -14.41
N GLY A 20 28.61 -57.23 -15.45
CA GLY A 20 29.95 -57.13 -16.01
C GLY A 20 31.02 -57.88 -15.20
N GLU A 21 30.64 -58.80 -14.31
CA GLU A 21 31.63 -59.60 -13.57
C GLU A 21 32.35 -60.59 -14.51
N SER A 22 33.60 -60.93 -14.16
CA SER A 22 34.39 -61.89 -14.94
C SER A 22 33.87 -63.32 -14.74
N TYR A 23 33.99 -64.16 -15.77
CA TYR A 23 33.57 -65.57 -15.69
C TYR A 23 34.17 -66.30 -14.48
N ARG A 24 35.44 -66.00 -14.14
CA ARG A 24 36.12 -66.58 -12.97
C ARG A 24 35.45 -66.19 -11.65
N ARG A 25 35.11 -64.90 -11.48
CA ARG A 25 34.43 -64.42 -10.27
C ARG A 25 33.02 -65.00 -10.15
N ILE A 26 32.30 -65.08 -11.26
CA ILE A 26 30.96 -65.68 -11.29
C ILE A 26 31.03 -67.16 -10.90
N CYS A 27 32.00 -67.92 -11.42
CA CYS A 27 32.21 -69.32 -11.05
C CYS A 27 32.53 -69.47 -9.55
N ALA A 28 33.36 -68.58 -9.00
CA ALA A 28 33.68 -68.58 -7.57
C ALA A 28 32.45 -68.27 -6.68
N GLU A 29 31.60 -67.33 -7.10
CA GLU A 29 30.40 -66.94 -6.34
C GLU A 29 29.22 -67.92 -6.49
N THR A 30 29.14 -68.67 -7.59
CA THR A 30 27.98 -69.55 -7.91
C THR A 30 28.28 -71.04 -7.82
N GLY A 31 29.57 -71.43 -7.75
CA GLY A 31 30.01 -72.83 -7.78
C GLY A 31 29.88 -73.51 -9.15
N MET A 32 29.52 -72.77 -10.21
CA MET A 32 29.46 -73.28 -11.57
C MET A 32 30.87 -73.51 -12.14
N SER A 33 31.02 -74.53 -12.99
CA SER A 33 32.25 -74.68 -13.78
C SER A 33 32.28 -73.67 -14.93
N LEU A 34 33.48 -73.25 -15.32
CA LEU A 34 33.70 -72.26 -16.38
C LEU A 34 33.07 -72.70 -17.72
N GLY A 35 33.16 -73.99 -18.03
CA GLY A 35 32.52 -74.58 -19.22
C GLY A 35 31.00 -74.55 -19.15
N ALA A 36 30.40 -74.91 -18.01
CA ALA A 36 28.94 -74.86 -17.83
C ALA A 36 28.40 -73.44 -17.90
N LEU A 37 29.11 -72.46 -17.32
CA LEU A 37 28.76 -71.04 -17.42
C LEU A 37 28.86 -70.53 -18.86
N SER A 38 29.94 -70.89 -19.59
CA SER A 38 30.13 -70.48 -20.99
C SER A 38 29.02 -71.01 -21.89
N THR A 39 28.71 -72.32 -21.80
CA THR A 39 27.61 -72.93 -22.56
C THR A 39 26.27 -72.28 -22.24
N TYR A 40 25.97 -72.07 -20.96
CA TYR A 40 24.73 -71.43 -20.52
C TYR A 40 24.59 -70.00 -21.05
N ILE A 41 25.63 -69.18 -20.96
CA ILE A 41 25.59 -67.81 -21.52
C ILE A 41 25.45 -67.84 -23.04
N ASN A 42 26.13 -68.75 -23.75
CA ASN A 42 26.01 -68.87 -25.21
C ASN A 42 24.61 -69.35 -25.64
N GLU A 43 23.97 -70.22 -24.87
CA GLU A 43 22.57 -70.60 -25.07
C GLU A 43 21.63 -69.40 -24.89
N LEU A 44 21.83 -68.58 -23.84
CA LEU A 44 21.06 -67.35 -23.65
C LEU A 44 21.28 -66.33 -24.79
N LYS A 45 22.51 -66.18 -25.27
CA LYS A 45 22.83 -65.30 -26.42
C LYS A 45 22.14 -65.74 -27.70
N LYS A 46 21.98 -67.05 -27.93
CA LYS A 46 21.21 -67.57 -29.07
C LYS A 46 19.73 -67.18 -28.99
N VAL A 47 19.18 -67.10 -27.78
CA VAL A 47 17.79 -66.70 -27.54
C VAL A 47 17.62 -65.17 -27.60
N SER A 48 18.64 -64.41 -27.20
CA SER A 48 18.60 -62.94 -27.18
C SER A 48 19.97 -62.36 -27.57
N PRO A 49 20.18 -61.99 -28.85
CA PRO A 49 21.48 -61.52 -29.34
C PRO A 49 21.91 -60.18 -28.72
N ASP A 50 20.97 -59.37 -28.25
CA ASP A 50 21.23 -58.05 -27.65
C ASP A 50 21.84 -58.11 -26.24
N LEU A 51 21.98 -59.31 -25.66
CA LEU A 51 22.54 -59.49 -24.32
C LEU A 51 23.98 -58.98 -24.20
N ASP A 52 24.75 -59.03 -25.28
CA ASP A 52 26.10 -58.46 -25.29
C ASP A 52 26.07 -56.92 -25.24
N GLN A 53 25.14 -56.29 -25.95
CA GLN A 53 24.95 -54.83 -25.91
C GLN A 53 24.46 -54.37 -24.53
N LEU A 54 23.55 -55.13 -23.90
CA LEU A 54 23.09 -54.84 -22.54
C LEU A 54 24.21 -54.98 -21.51
N ARG A 55 25.11 -55.96 -21.68
CA ARG A 55 26.28 -56.13 -20.83
C ARG A 55 27.30 -55.01 -21.04
N GLU A 56 27.53 -54.62 -22.28
CA GLU A 56 28.38 -53.48 -22.62
C GLU A 56 27.84 -52.17 -22.03
N LEU A 57 26.53 -51.91 -22.19
CA LEU A 57 25.86 -50.78 -21.55
C LEU A 57 26.01 -50.83 -20.03
N SER A 58 25.78 -51.98 -19.40
CA SER A 58 25.97 -52.12 -17.94
C SER A 58 27.42 -51.87 -17.52
N ALA A 59 28.40 -52.26 -18.34
CA ALA A 59 29.81 -52.00 -18.07
C ALA A 59 30.14 -50.50 -18.21
N ILE A 60 29.62 -49.81 -19.23
CA ILE A 60 29.78 -48.36 -19.43
C ILE A 60 29.13 -47.59 -18.27
N LEU A 61 27.91 -47.97 -17.87
CA LEU A 61 27.22 -47.34 -16.75
C LEU A 61 28.02 -47.53 -15.45
N LYS A 62 28.48 -48.75 -15.16
CA LYS A 62 29.32 -49.05 -13.98
C LYS A 62 30.64 -48.29 -14.00
N LYS A 63 31.32 -48.20 -15.15
CA LYS A 63 32.58 -47.46 -15.32
C LYS A 63 32.42 -45.96 -15.02
N ASN A 64 31.26 -45.40 -15.35
CA ASN A 64 30.94 -43.98 -15.14
C ASN A 64 30.15 -43.72 -13.84
N ASN A 65 29.97 -44.74 -12.99
CA ASN A 65 29.12 -44.67 -11.79
C ASN A 65 27.67 -44.21 -12.06
N LEU A 66 27.13 -44.53 -13.22
CA LEU A 66 25.76 -44.21 -13.62
C LEU A 66 24.81 -45.37 -13.33
N SER A 67 23.56 -45.03 -13.02
CA SER A 67 22.50 -46.03 -12.83
C SER A 67 21.76 -46.30 -14.14
N ILE A 68 21.01 -47.41 -14.20
CA ILE A 68 20.08 -47.69 -15.30
C ILE A 68 19.03 -46.57 -15.42
N PHE A 69 18.65 -45.96 -14.29
CA PHE A 69 17.70 -44.85 -14.28
C PHE A 69 18.25 -43.61 -15.00
N ASP A 70 19.57 -43.37 -14.91
CA ASP A 70 20.23 -42.29 -15.64
C ASP A 70 20.29 -42.57 -17.15
N ALA A 71 20.46 -43.82 -17.55
CA ALA A 71 20.34 -44.22 -18.96
C ALA A 71 18.94 -43.95 -19.52
N VAL A 72 17.89 -44.26 -18.74
CA VAL A 72 16.49 -43.98 -19.09
C VAL A 72 16.20 -42.47 -19.12
N ARG A 73 16.80 -41.68 -18.22
CA ARG A 73 16.70 -40.21 -18.28
C ARG A 73 17.39 -39.66 -19.52
N GLY A 74 18.59 -40.16 -19.84
CA GLY A 74 19.35 -39.81 -21.03
C GLY A 74 18.59 -40.11 -22.32
N SER A 75 17.91 -41.25 -22.40
CA SER A 75 17.11 -41.60 -23.59
C SER A 75 15.92 -40.65 -23.77
N LYS A 76 15.23 -40.27 -22.69
CA LYS A 76 14.14 -39.28 -22.73
C LYS A 76 14.64 -37.89 -23.12
N LEU A 77 15.81 -37.49 -22.63
CA LEU A 77 16.44 -36.23 -23.01
C LEU A 77 16.79 -36.24 -24.51
N LEU A 78 17.40 -37.32 -25.01
CA LEU A 78 17.73 -37.48 -26.43
C LEU A 78 16.47 -37.38 -27.31
N GLU A 79 15.37 -38.01 -26.91
CA GLU A 79 14.10 -37.90 -27.62
C GLU A 79 13.62 -36.43 -27.70
N LYS A 80 13.75 -35.67 -26.61
CA LYS A 80 13.39 -34.25 -26.57
C LYS A 80 14.32 -33.40 -27.45
N LEU A 81 15.62 -33.67 -27.45
CA LEU A 81 16.57 -32.98 -28.33
C LEU A 81 16.27 -33.25 -29.80
N ASN A 82 15.96 -34.51 -30.15
CA ASN A 82 15.55 -34.88 -31.51
C ASN A 82 14.24 -34.19 -31.93
N GLN A 83 13.27 -34.06 -31.02
CA GLN A 83 12.04 -33.28 -31.28
C GLN A 83 12.31 -31.80 -31.56
N LEU A 84 13.39 -31.25 -31.00
CA LEU A 84 13.84 -29.88 -31.24
C LEU A 84 14.78 -29.77 -32.46
N GLY A 85 15.07 -30.87 -33.15
CA GLY A 85 16.01 -30.90 -34.27
C GLY A 85 17.47 -30.69 -33.86
N VAL A 86 17.82 -30.92 -32.58
CA VAL A 86 19.16 -30.76 -32.05
C VAL A 86 19.85 -32.11 -31.98
N SER A 87 20.96 -32.28 -32.71
CA SER A 87 21.79 -33.48 -32.63
C SER A 87 22.65 -33.48 -31.35
N LEU A 88 23.14 -34.64 -30.92
CA LEU A 88 24.05 -34.72 -29.77
C LEU A 88 25.38 -33.99 -30.03
N GLU A 89 25.83 -33.94 -31.29
CA GLU A 89 27.04 -33.23 -31.70
C GLU A 89 26.86 -31.70 -31.61
N ASP A 90 25.64 -31.22 -31.82
CA ASP A 90 25.29 -29.80 -31.75
C ASP A 90 24.93 -29.32 -30.34
N LEU A 91 24.78 -30.23 -29.38
CA LEU A 91 24.37 -29.88 -28.02
C LEU A 91 25.36 -28.92 -27.35
N ASP A 92 26.66 -29.15 -27.53
CA ASP A 92 27.70 -28.27 -26.99
C ASP A 92 27.65 -26.88 -27.64
N ASN A 93 27.37 -26.80 -28.94
CA ASN A 93 27.18 -25.54 -29.65
C ASN A 93 25.96 -24.78 -29.12
N TYR A 94 24.86 -25.49 -28.86
CA TYR A 94 23.64 -24.90 -28.30
C TYR A 94 23.85 -24.37 -26.88
N VAL A 95 24.52 -25.15 -26.02
CA VAL A 95 24.89 -24.71 -24.66
C VAL A 95 25.81 -23.49 -24.72
N GLY A 96 26.80 -23.50 -25.63
CA GLY A 96 27.69 -22.36 -25.85
C GLY A 96 26.96 -21.10 -26.32
N LEU A 97 25.97 -21.24 -27.19
CA LEU A 97 25.12 -20.14 -27.64
C LEU A 97 24.32 -19.53 -26.48
N VAL A 98 23.67 -20.37 -25.66
CA VAL A 98 22.92 -19.93 -24.48
C VAL A 98 23.83 -19.21 -23.49
N GLN A 99 25.03 -19.73 -23.24
CA GLN A 99 26.01 -19.08 -22.37
C GLN A 99 26.44 -17.72 -22.90
N ARG A 100 26.75 -17.63 -24.20
CA ARG A 100 27.15 -16.37 -24.86
C ARG A 100 26.06 -15.30 -24.76
N ILE A 101 24.83 -15.64 -25.14
CA ILE A 101 23.69 -14.72 -25.07
C ILE A 101 23.45 -14.27 -23.61
N SER A 102 23.57 -15.20 -22.66
CA SER A 102 23.41 -14.86 -21.25
C SER A 102 24.49 -13.86 -20.79
N HIS A 103 25.75 -14.10 -21.16
CA HIS A 103 26.88 -13.23 -20.80
C HIS A 103 26.77 -11.84 -21.42
N GLU A 104 26.36 -11.74 -22.69
CA GLU A 104 26.12 -10.46 -23.37
C GLU A 104 25.03 -9.61 -22.67
N LYS A 105 24.07 -10.27 -22.02
CA LYS A 105 23.00 -9.61 -21.24
C LYS A 105 23.33 -9.47 -19.76
N GLY A 106 24.51 -9.92 -19.31
CA GLY A 106 24.90 -9.90 -17.89
C GLY A 106 24.04 -10.81 -17.00
N VAL A 107 23.35 -11.79 -17.58
CA VAL A 107 22.50 -12.75 -16.87
C VAL A 107 23.21 -14.09 -16.89
N GLY A 108 23.24 -14.83 -15.78
CA GLY A 108 23.76 -16.21 -15.81
C GLY A 108 22.91 -17.11 -16.69
N ALA A 109 23.47 -18.20 -17.22
CA ALA A 109 22.74 -19.16 -18.08
C ALA A 109 21.45 -19.67 -17.43
N GLU A 110 21.45 -19.87 -16.11
CA GLU A 110 20.25 -20.23 -15.33
C GLU A 110 19.16 -19.14 -15.41
N GLY A 111 19.54 -17.87 -15.26
CA GLY A 111 18.59 -16.75 -15.33
C GLY A 111 18.05 -16.54 -16.74
N PHE A 112 18.83 -16.86 -17.78
CA PHE A 112 18.35 -16.85 -19.17
C PHE A 112 17.27 -17.92 -19.38
N VAL A 113 17.52 -19.16 -18.95
CA VAL A 113 16.53 -20.26 -19.05
C VAL A 113 15.28 -19.92 -18.23
N GLU A 114 15.44 -19.40 -17.01
CA GLU A 114 14.30 -18.96 -16.17
C GLU A 114 13.47 -17.87 -16.88
N SER A 115 14.12 -16.92 -17.55
CA SER A 115 13.45 -15.84 -18.28
C SER A 115 12.70 -16.36 -19.51
N ALA A 116 13.30 -17.29 -20.26
CA ALA A 116 12.65 -17.95 -21.38
C ALA A 116 11.43 -18.77 -20.92
N MET A 117 11.53 -19.50 -19.80
CA MET A 117 10.40 -20.22 -19.22
C MET A 117 9.26 -19.27 -18.78
N LYS A 118 9.61 -18.15 -18.14
CA LYS A 118 8.62 -17.12 -17.78
C LYS A 118 7.94 -16.53 -19.01
N LEU A 119 8.69 -16.30 -20.08
CA LEU A 119 8.13 -15.79 -21.34
C LEU A 119 7.12 -16.77 -21.93
N MET A 120 7.47 -18.06 -22.02
CA MET A 120 6.54 -19.10 -22.48
C MET A 120 5.29 -19.20 -21.60
N ASP A 121 5.44 -19.07 -20.28
CA ASP A 121 4.29 -19.05 -19.36
C ASP A 121 3.41 -17.80 -19.54
N LEU A 122 4.01 -16.64 -19.86
CA LEU A 122 3.28 -15.41 -20.17
C LEU A 122 2.50 -15.55 -21.48
N GLU A 123 3.12 -16.08 -22.54
CA GLU A 123 2.44 -16.39 -23.81
C GLU A 123 1.25 -17.32 -23.58
N ARG A 124 1.45 -18.41 -22.81
CA ARG A 124 0.40 -19.37 -22.48
C ARG A 124 -0.76 -18.74 -21.70
N ARG A 125 -0.46 -17.89 -20.70
CA ARG A 125 -1.49 -17.23 -19.87
C ARG A 125 -2.25 -16.15 -20.63
N ALA A 126 -1.56 -15.39 -21.45
CA ALA A 126 -2.17 -14.36 -22.28
C ALA A 126 -2.91 -14.94 -23.48
N GLY A 127 -2.57 -16.16 -23.90
CA GLY A 127 -3.08 -16.78 -25.13
C GLY A 127 -2.58 -16.05 -26.38
N LYS A 128 -1.41 -15.42 -26.31
CA LYS A 128 -0.84 -14.55 -27.35
C LYS A 128 0.62 -14.90 -27.59
N THR A 129 1.10 -14.68 -28.81
CA THR A 129 2.53 -14.86 -29.11
C THR A 129 3.36 -13.71 -28.53
N TYR A 130 4.67 -13.92 -28.39
CA TYR A 130 5.61 -12.88 -27.99
C TYR A 130 5.46 -11.60 -28.83
N GLU A 131 5.32 -11.71 -30.16
CA GLU A 131 5.18 -10.55 -31.03
C GLU A 131 3.90 -9.76 -30.75
N GLU A 132 2.79 -10.46 -30.50
CA GLU A 132 1.52 -9.85 -30.13
C GLU A 132 1.59 -9.18 -28.76
N LEU A 133 2.25 -9.81 -27.79
CA LEU A 133 2.48 -9.25 -26.46
C LEU A 133 3.33 -7.98 -26.52
N VAL A 134 4.38 -7.98 -27.33
CA VAL A 134 5.23 -6.79 -27.51
C VAL A 134 4.43 -5.66 -28.16
N LYS A 135 3.65 -5.95 -29.22
CA LYS A 135 2.77 -4.94 -29.85
C LYS A 135 1.75 -4.37 -28.88
N ASP A 136 1.10 -5.21 -28.08
CA ASP A 136 0.15 -4.77 -27.06
C ASP A 136 0.83 -3.89 -26.01
N LEU A 137 2.04 -4.26 -25.58
CA LEU A 137 2.82 -3.47 -24.61
C LEU A 137 3.22 -2.11 -25.19
N GLU A 138 3.64 -2.05 -26.45
CA GLU A 138 3.96 -0.81 -27.16
C GLU A 138 2.72 0.08 -27.30
N GLU A 139 1.58 -0.48 -27.72
CA GLU A 139 0.32 0.25 -27.85
C GLU A 139 -0.17 0.76 -26.48
N LYS A 140 -0.09 -0.08 -25.43
CA LYS A 140 -0.44 0.32 -24.07
C LYS A 140 0.49 1.40 -23.53
N ARG A 141 1.79 1.33 -23.83
CA ARG A 141 2.75 2.39 -23.49
C ARG A 141 2.35 3.71 -24.16
N ARG A 142 2.02 3.68 -25.45
CA ARG A 142 1.55 4.86 -26.19
C ARG A 142 0.28 5.45 -25.58
N GLN A 143 -0.69 4.60 -25.20
CA GLN A 143 -1.92 5.05 -24.52
C GLN A 143 -1.63 5.70 -23.17
N VAL A 144 -0.68 5.17 -22.39
CA VAL A 144 -0.25 5.78 -21.13
C VAL A 144 0.37 7.15 -21.37
N GLU A 145 1.29 7.27 -22.33
CA GLU A 145 1.92 8.55 -22.68
C GLU A 145 0.87 9.59 -23.12
N GLU A 146 -0.10 9.22 -23.96
CA GLU A 146 -1.18 10.11 -24.40
C GLU A 146 -2.06 10.57 -23.22
N LEU A 147 -2.42 9.65 -22.31
CA LEU A 147 -3.21 9.98 -21.13
C LEU A 147 -2.45 10.89 -20.15
N GLU A 148 -1.14 10.70 -20.00
CA GLU A 148 -0.30 11.60 -19.20
C GLU A 148 -0.26 13.02 -19.76
N VAL A 149 -0.18 13.18 -21.08
CA VAL A 149 -0.25 14.48 -21.75
C VAL A 149 -1.61 15.13 -21.51
N LYS A 150 -2.72 14.38 -21.68
CA LYS A 150 -4.08 14.89 -21.41
C LYS A 150 -4.27 15.29 -19.96
N ALA A 151 -3.78 14.48 -19.01
CA ALA A 151 -3.86 14.78 -17.59
C ALA A 151 -3.13 16.08 -17.23
N LYS A 152 -1.93 16.29 -17.79
CA LYS A 152 -1.19 17.55 -17.64
C LYS A 152 -1.95 18.73 -18.26
N GLY A 153 -2.58 18.55 -19.43
CA GLY A 153 -3.41 19.58 -20.06
C GLY A 153 -4.58 20.01 -19.17
N VAL A 154 -5.36 19.06 -18.66
CA VAL A 154 -6.48 19.33 -17.75
C VAL A 154 -6.00 19.99 -16.45
N GLN A 155 -4.83 19.62 -15.94
CA GLN A 155 -4.25 20.26 -14.76
C GLN A 155 -3.97 21.76 -15.00
N VAL A 156 -3.46 22.12 -16.17
CA VAL A 156 -3.23 23.53 -16.55
C VAL A 156 -4.57 24.28 -16.69
N GLU A 157 -5.58 23.65 -17.28
CA GLU A 157 -6.93 24.25 -17.38
C GLU A 157 -7.56 24.50 -16.01
N ILE A 158 -7.45 23.54 -15.07
CA ILE A 158 -7.92 23.71 -13.69
C ILE A 158 -7.21 24.89 -13.03
N GLN A 159 -5.89 25.00 -13.19
CA GLN A 159 -5.12 26.10 -12.62
C GLN A 159 -5.60 27.46 -13.17
N GLY A 160 -5.81 27.56 -14.48
CA GLY A 160 -6.32 28.78 -15.11
C GLY A 160 -7.74 29.14 -14.64
N LEU A 161 -8.62 28.15 -14.46
CA LEU A 161 -9.97 28.37 -13.93
C LEU A 161 -9.96 28.83 -12.46
N VAL A 162 -9.05 28.30 -11.65
CA VAL A 162 -8.87 28.71 -10.24
C VAL A 162 -8.42 30.17 -10.17
N GLU A 163 -7.43 30.56 -10.99
CA GLU A 163 -6.96 31.95 -11.07
C GLU A 163 -8.06 32.91 -11.55
N ARG A 164 -8.82 32.51 -12.57
CA ARG A 164 -9.94 33.31 -13.07
C ARG A 164 -11.05 33.48 -12.04
N LYS A 165 -11.36 32.42 -11.29
CA LYS A 165 -12.33 32.47 -10.18
C LYS A 165 -11.88 33.47 -9.11
N ALA A 166 -10.62 33.40 -8.68
CA ALA A 166 -10.08 34.32 -7.68
C ALA A 166 -10.14 35.79 -8.15
N GLN A 167 -9.85 36.05 -9.44
CA GLN A 167 -9.99 37.37 -10.02
C GLN A 167 -11.44 37.88 -9.96
N LEU A 168 -12.41 37.05 -10.39
CA LEU A 168 -13.83 37.43 -10.38
C LEU A 168 -14.36 37.66 -8.96
N GLU A 169 -13.93 36.86 -7.97
CA GLU A 169 -14.27 37.08 -6.56
C GLU A 169 -13.73 38.43 -6.06
N GLY A 170 -12.52 38.83 -6.49
CA GLY A 170 -11.96 40.16 -6.22
C GLY A 170 -12.77 41.30 -6.86
N GLU A 171 -13.15 41.16 -8.13
CA GLU A 171 -13.97 42.16 -8.84
C GLU A 171 -15.37 42.32 -8.21
N ILE A 172 -16.01 41.21 -7.80
CA ILE A 172 -17.29 41.23 -7.09
C ILE A 172 -17.16 41.96 -5.76
N SER A 173 -16.14 41.63 -4.96
CA SER A 173 -15.91 42.29 -3.67
C SER A 173 -15.69 43.80 -3.81
N GLU A 174 -14.97 44.24 -4.85
CA GLU A 174 -14.79 45.67 -5.10
C GLU A 174 -16.09 46.36 -5.54
N ALA A 175 -16.88 45.72 -6.40
CA ALA A 175 -18.18 46.22 -6.84
C ALA A 175 -19.17 46.34 -5.67
N GLU A 176 -19.23 45.34 -4.79
CA GLU A 176 -20.03 45.37 -3.57
C GLU A 176 -19.63 46.52 -2.65
N ARG A 177 -18.32 46.76 -2.48
CA ARG A 177 -17.80 47.88 -1.70
C ARG A 177 -18.24 49.23 -2.28
N LYS A 178 -18.13 49.40 -3.60
CA LYS A 178 -18.57 50.63 -4.30
C LYS A 178 -20.08 50.84 -4.17
N LEU A 179 -20.87 49.79 -4.38
CA LEU A 179 -22.33 49.85 -4.20
C LEU A 179 -22.70 50.23 -2.76
N SER A 180 -22.01 49.67 -1.76
CA SER A 180 -22.23 50.04 -0.36
C SER A 180 -21.90 51.52 -0.09
N GLN A 181 -20.85 52.06 -0.69
CA GLN A 181 -20.50 53.49 -0.56
C GLN A 181 -21.55 54.39 -1.20
N ILE A 182 -21.91 54.11 -2.45
CA ILE A 182 -22.92 54.89 -3.19
C ILE A 182 -24.27 54.83 -2.47
N SER A 183 -24.68 53.66 -1.97
CA SER A 183 -25.92 53.52 -1.20
C SER A 183 -25.90 54.38 0.07
N GLN A 184 -24.76 54.41 0.78
CA GLN A 184 -24.61 55.29 1.96
C GLN A 184 -24.67 56.77 1.59
N GLU A 185 -24.03 57.18 0.50
CA GLU A 185 -24.06 58.57 0.02
C GLU A 185 -25.46 58.99 -0.42
N LEU A 186 -26.16 58.14 -1.17
CA LEU A 186 -27.53 58.38 -1.59
C LEU A 186 -28.46 58.50 -0.38
N ASN A 187 -28.36 57.59 0.60
CA ASN A 187 -29.15 57.66 1.82
C ASN A 187 -28.87 58.95 2.61
N ARG A 188 -27.61 59.41 2.66
CA ARG A 188 -27.26 60.70 3.26
C ARG A 188 -27.91 61.87 2.50
N ALA A 189 -27.83 61.88 1.17
CA ALA A 189 -28.41 62.92 0.33
C ALA A 189 -29.95 62.98 0.48
N VAL A 190 -30.62 61.84 0.38
CA VAL A 190 -32.08 61.73 0.58
C VAL A 190 -32.47 62.21 1.98
N SER A 191 -31.80 61.75 3.03
CA SER A 191 -32.09 62.20 4.41
C SER A 191 -31.88 63.71 4.60
N THR A 192 -30.90 64.30 3.91
CA THR A 192 -30.63 65.74 3.97
C THR A 192 -31.72 66.52 3.23
N GLN A 193 -32.10 66.06 2.04
CA GLN A 193 -33.19 66.66 1.25
C GLN A 193 -34.53 66.60 2.00
N GLU A 194 -34.88 65.46 2.59
CA GLU A 194 -36.10 65.30 3.39
C GLU A 194 -36.11 66.24 4.60
N ARG A 195 -34.97 66.41 5.28
CA ARG A 195 -34.84 67.34 6.41
C ARG A 195 -34.99 68.80 5.97
N LEU A 196 -34.40 69.18 4.85
CA LEU A 196 -34.53 70.52 4.28
C LEU A 196 -35.97 70.81 3.85
N GLN A 197 -36.64 69.85 3.19
CA GLN A 197 -38.06 69.98 2.83
C GLN A 197 -38.97 70.11 4.05
N LYS A 198 -38.72 69.35 5.12
CA LYS A 198 -39.50 69.44 6.38
C LYS A 198 -39.29 70.75 7.15
N LEU A 199 -38.14 71.40 7.00
CA LEU A 199 -37.84 72.67 7.69
C LEU A 199 -38.49 73.87 7.01
N GLY A 200 -38.61 73.88 5.67
CA GLY A 200 -39.11 75.01 4.89
C GLY A 200 -38.04 76.10 4.72
N MET A 201 -37.99 76.73 3.54
CA MET A 201 -36.90 77.66 3.15
C MET A 201 -36.77 78.88 4.08
N GLU A 202 -37.89 79.37 4.62
CA GLU A 202 -37.93 80.53 5.53
C GLU A 202 -37.28 80.24 6.89
N ARG A 203 -37.48 79.03 7.44
CA ARG A 203 -36.83 78.62 8.70
C ARG A 203 -35.33 78.38 8.52
N VAL A 204 -34.90 77.89 7.36
CA VAL A 204 -33.49 77.71 7.05
C VAL A 204 -32.77 79.07 7.02
N ALA A 205 -33.39 80.10 6.43
CA ALA A 205 -32.85 81.46 6.44
C ALA A 205 -32.71 82.03 7.87
N SER A 206 -33.74 81.88 8.71
CA SER A 206 -33.67 82.33 10.12
C SER A 206 -32.62 81.59 10.97
N LEU A 207 -32.32 80.33 10.62
CA LEU A 207 -31.29 79.53 11.30
C LEU A 207 -29.88 79.97 10.92
N VAL A 208 -29.69 80.49 9.70
CA VAL A 208 -28.40 81.07 9.27
C VAL A 208 -28.14 82.36 10.04
N GLU A 209 -29.11 83.27 10.13
CA GLU A 209 -29.00 84.50 10.94
C GLU A 209 -28.68 84.19 12.42
N PHE A 210 -29.37 83.21 13.02
CA PHE A 210 -29.10 82.81 14.41
C PHE A 210 -27.69 82.25 14.62
N ILE A 211 -27.15 81.51 13.64
CA ILE A 211 -25.79 80.96 13.72
C ILE A 211 -24.77 82.09 13.61
N GLU A 212 -24.98 83.04 12.70
CA GLU A 212 -24.13 84.23 12.54
C GLU A 212 -24.12 85.08 13.83
N ASP A 213 -25.28 85.26 14.48
CA ASP A 213 -25.40 85.94 15.77
C ASP A 213 -24.63 85.20 16.89
N CYS A 214 -24.69 83.87 16.90
CA CYS A 214 -23.97 83.06 17.89
C CYS A 214 -22.44 83.08 17.68
N GLU A 215 -21.99 83.08 16.42
CA GLU A 215 -20.58 83.22 16.06
C GLU A 215 -20.04 84.61 16.43
N ALA A 216 -20.86 85.67 16.27
CA ALA A 216 -20.52 87.02 16.72
C ALA A 216 -20.36 87.13 18.26
N LEU A 217 -21.03 86.26 19.02
CA LEU A 217 -20.89 86.13 20.48
C LEU A 217 -19.70 85.25 20.90
N GLY A 218 -18.88 84.77 19.95
CA GLY A 218 -17.67 84.00 20.20
C GLY A 218 -17.89 82.50 20.39
N PHE A 219 -19.11 82.00 20.18
CA PHE A 219 -19.37 80.57 20.19
C PHE A 219 -19.13 79.98 18.80
N ASN A 220 -18.34 78.90 18.72
CA ASN A 220 -18.16 78.22 17.45
C ASN A 220 -19.46 77.49 17.06
N ALA A 221 -19.96 77.69 15.84
CA ALA A 221 -21.15 77.00 15.35
C ALA A 221 -21.05 75.47 15.49
N LYS A 222 -19.84 74.88 15.39
CA LYS A 222 -19.62 73.45 15.66
C LYS A 222 -19.85 73.06 17.12
N GLU A 223 -19.51 73.91 18.09
CA GLU A 223 -19.71 73.63 19.51
C GLU A 223 -21.18 73.70 19.90
N ILE A 224 -21.91 74.71 19.40
CA ILE A 224 -23.37 74.80 19.56
C ILE A 224 -24.05 73.63 18.88
N GLN A 225 -23.62 73.27 17.67
CA GLN A 225 -24.13 72.13 16.95
C GLN A 225 -23.79 70.80 17.65
N ASN A 226 -22.65 70.69 18.31
CA ASN A 226 -22.27 69.51 19.09
C ASN A 226 -23.10 69.39 20.38
N LEU A 227 -23.33 70.48 21.09
CA LEU A 227 -24.21 70.52 22.27
C LEU A 227 -25.66 70.21 21.90
N ALA A 228 -26.15 70.79 20.80
CA ALA A 228 -27.47 70.48 20.25
C ALA A 228 -27.54 69.04 19.74
N ARG A 229 -26.51 68.51 19.07
CA ARG A 229 -26.44 67.10 18.65
C ARG A 229 -26.38 66.15 19.82
N TRP A 230 -25.63 66.46 20.87
CA TRP A 230 -25.59 65.63 22.07
C TRP A 230 -26.93 65.62 22.76
N ARG A 231 -27.53 66.79 23.00
CA ARG A 231 -28.87 66.90 23.56
C ARG A 231 -29.91 66.17 22.71
N LYS A 232 -29.80 66.25 21.38
CA LYS A 232 -30.70 65.57 20.44
C LYS A 232 -30.46 64.06 20.36
N SER A 233 -29.22 63.58 20.26
CA SER A 233 -28.91 62.14 20.27
C SER A 233 -29.28 61.49 21.58
N LEU A 234 -29.11 62.18 22.71
CA LEU A 234 -29.59 61.71 24.00
C LEU A 234 -31.12 61.63 24.01
N ALA A 235 -31.81 62.68 23.55
CA ALA A 235 -33.27 62.68 23.44
C ALA A 235 -33.82 61.64 22.45
N GLU A 236 -33.16 61.41 21.32
CA GLU A 236 -33.52 60.41 20.29
C GLU A 236 -33.30 58.98 20.74
N MET A 237 -32.28 58.73 21.58
CA MET A 237 -32.14 57.47 22.31
C MET A 237 -33.16 57.31 23.46
N GLY A 238 -34.11 58.26 23.59
CA GLY A 238 -35.15 58.27 24.62
C GLY A 238 -34.65 58.67 26.01
N ILE A 239 -33.43 59.20 26.09
CA ILE A 239 -32.72 59.49 27.33
C ILE A 239 -32.91 60.96 27.65
N SER A 240 -33.81 61.27 28.57
CA SER A 240 -33.84 62.62 29.13
C SER A 240 -32.51 62.89 29.88
N PRO A 241 -32.05 64.14 29.97
CA PRO A 241 -30.80 64.48 30.67
C PRO A 241 -30.76 63.93 32.10
N ASP A 242 -31.92 63.84 32.75
CA ASP A 242 -32.08 63.32 34.11
C ASP A 242 -32.03 61.78 34.18
N LYS A 243 -32.33 61.07 33.08
CA LYS A 243 -32.30 59.60 32.96
C LYS A 243 -31.00 59.06 32.34
N LEU A 244 -30.04 59.95 32.07
CA LEU A 244 -28.71 59.58 31.57
C LEU A 244 -28.03 58.57 32.49
N ARG A 245 -28.27 58.70 33.80
CA ARG A 245 -27.81 57.76 34.83
C ARG A 245 -28.37 56.35 34.60
N ASP A 246 -29.66 56.22 34.36
CA ASP A 246 -30.34 54.93 34.14
C ASP A 246 -29.85 54.25 32.86
N PHE A 247 -29.54 55.02 31.81
CA PHE A 247 -29.01 54.49 30.56
C PHE A 247 -27.55 54.02 30.68
N ILE A 248 -26.76 54.70 31.52
CA ILE A 248 -25.41 54.24 31.89
C ILE A 248 -25.51 52.90 32.65
N GLU A 249 -26.50 52.72 33.53
CA GLU A 249 -26.75 51.45 34.21
C GLU A 249 -27.20 50.34 33.25
N GLN A 250 -28.06 50.65 32.26
CA GLN A 250 -28.45 49.71 31.20
C GLN A 250 -27.29 49.34 30.27
N ARG A 251 -26.39 50.29 29.95
CA ARG A 251 -25.16 50.00 29.22
C ARG A 251 -24.28 49.02 30.00
N GLY A 252 -24.20 49.19 31.32
CA GLY A 252 -23.55 48.22 32.20
C GLY A 252 -24.22 46.84 32.21
N SER A 253 -25.53 46.75 31.95
CA SER A 253 -26.23 45.47 31.74
C SER A 253 -25.87 44.82 30.41
N LEU A 254 -25.85 45.59 29.31
CA LEU A 254 -25.48 45.12 27.98
C LEU A 254 -23.99 44.74 27.89
N GLU A 255 -23.10 45.50 28.52
CA GLU A 255 -21.68 45.15 28.64
C GLU A 255 -21.50 43.83 29.41
N ARG A 256 -22.32 43.57 30.44
CA ARG A 256 -22.38 42.27 31.13
C ARG A 256 -22.88 41.16 30.21
N GLN A 257 -23.85 41.42 29.34
CA GLN A 257 -24.32 40.44 28.34
C GLN A 257 -23.25 40.16 27.28
N LEU A 258 -22.55 41.18 26.79
CA LEU A 258 -21.41 41.04 25.88
C LEU A 258 -20.27 40.25 26.52
N ALA A 259 -19.99 40.51 27.80
CA ALA A 259 -19.04 39.73 28.57
C ALA A 259 -19.49 38.26 28.74
N ASN A 260 -20.79 38.00 28.89
CA ASN A 260 -21.33 36.64 28.91
C ASN A 260 -21.21 35.94 27.56
N LEU A 261 -21.55 36.61 26.45
CA LEU A 261 -21.40 36.06 25.09
C LEU A 261 -19.94 35.82 24.74
N SER A 262 -19.03 36.70 25.16
CA SER A 262 -17.60 36.50 25.02
C SER A 262 -17.12 35.27 25.80
N ARG A 263 -17.61 35.09 27.04
CA ARG A 263 -17.36 33.88 27.83
C ARG A 263 -17.92 32.62 27.16
N GLU A 264 -19.09 32.71 26.53
CA GLU A 264 -19.72 31.60 25.82
C GLU A 264 -18.93 31.24 24.55
N LYS A 265 -18.46 32.23 23.79
CA LYS A 265 -17.52 32.03 22.67
C LYS A 265 -16.27 31.29 23.13
N SER A 266 -15.64 31.73 24.23
CA SER A 266 -14.47 31.05 24.79
C SER A 266 -14.80 29.66 25.36
N ALA A 267 -16.03 29.41 25.79
CA ALA A 267 -16.48 28.07 26.19
C ALA A 267 -16.61 27.14 24.97
N ARG A 268 -17.19 27.62 23.87
CA ARG A 268 -17.29 26.88 22.61
C ARG A 268 -15.93 26.64 21.96
N GLU A 269 -15.00 27.60 22.02
CA GLU A 269 -13.61 27.38 21.57
C GLU A 269 -12.91 26.28 22.37
N ARG A 270 -13.15 26.21 23.69
CA ARG A 270 -12.67 25.10 24.53
C ARG A 270 -13.30 23.76 24.15
N GLU A 271 -14.60 23.75 23.85
CA GLU A 271 -15.31 22.55 23.38
C GLU A 271 -14.74 22.05 22.04
N VAL A 272 -14.48 22.95 21.09
CA VAL A 272 -13.81 22.61 19.82
C VAL A 272 -12.43 22.02 20.07
N LYS A 273 -11.66 22.60 20.99
CA LYS A 273 -10.34 22.07 21.34
C LYS A 273 -10.43 20.66 21.95
N GLN A 274 -11.39 20.42 22.83
CA GLN A 274 -11.64 19.09 23.41
C GLN A 274 -12.05 18.07 22.33
N LEU A 275 -12.92 18.47 21.40
CA LEU A 275 -13.31 17.62 20.27
C LEU A 275 -12.13 17.33 19.33
N MET A 276 -11.22 18.27 19.15
CA MET A 276 -9.99 18.08 18.37
C MET A 276 -9.05 17.07 19.06
N GLU A 277 -8.90 17.18 20.38
CA GLU A 277 -8.13 16.22 21.19
C GLU A 277 -8.76 14.82 21.13
N GLU A 278 -10.09 14.73 21.20
CA GLU A 278 -10.82 13.48 21.05
C GLU A 278 -10.69 12.88 19.64
N TYR A 279 -10.76 13.71 18.59
CA TYR A 279 -10.49 13.27 17.22
C TYR A 279 -9.09 12.68 17.08
N MET A 280 -8.06 13.33 17.65
CA MET A 280 -6.69 12.83 17.63
C MET A 280 -6.56 11.52 18.41
N ARG A 281 -7.24 11.37 19.55
CA ARG A 281 -7.31 10.11 20.31
C ARG A 281 -7.92 8.99 19.47
N LEU A 282 -9.10 9.23 18.90
CA LEU A 282 -9.82 8.25 18.06
C LEU A 282 -9.02 7.89 16.81
N TRP A 283 -8.33 8.85 16.20
CA TRP A 283 -7.43 8.61 15.08
C TRP A 283 -6.25 7.70 15.49
N GLY A 284 -5.70 7.89 16.69
CA GLY A 284 -4.73 6.99 17.29
C GLY A 284 -5.27 5.57 17.47
N GLU A 285 -6.50 5.43 17.98
CA GLU A 285 -7.19 4.14 18.13
C GLU A 285 -7.42 3.45 16.77
N VAL A 286 -7.88 4.19 15.75
CA VAL A 286 -8.05 3.68 14.38
C VAL A 286 -6.73 3.18 13.80
N ASN A 287 -5.64 3.91 14.00
CA ASN A 287 -4.31 3.47 13.54
C ASN A 287 -3.81 2.24 14.31
N ALA A 288 -4.07 2.16 15.61
CA ALA A 288 -3.76 0.97 16.40
C ALA A 288 -4.53 -0.25 15.88
N LEU A 289 -5.84 -0.12 15.66
CA LEU A 289 -6.69 -1.15 15.06
C LEU A 289 -6.24 -1.53 13.64
N ARG A 290 -5.83 -0.56 12.81
CA ARG A 290 -5.27 -0.84 11.48
C ARG A 290 -3.97 -1.65 11.57
N GLY A 291 -3.14 -1.35 12.57
CA GLY A 291 -1.95 -2.12 12.91
C GLY A 291 -2.29 -3.55 13.33
N GLU A 292 -3.30 -3.73 14.19
CA GLU A 292 -3.80 -5.06 14.59
C GLU A 292 -4.37 -5.84 13.41
N ILE A 293 -5.21 -5.23 12.57
CA ILE A 293 -5.75 -5.85 11.35
C ILE A 293 -4.60 -6.31 10.43
N SER A 294 -3.57 -5.48 10.27
CA SER A 294 -2.39 -5.83 9.46
C SER A 294 -1.58 -6.98 10.07
N ARG A 295 -1.58 -7.14 11.40
CA ARG A 295 -0.95 -8.28 12.08
C ARG A 295 -1.80 -9.55 11.98
N LEU A 296 -3.12 -9.46 12.17
CA LEU A 296 -4.05 -10.58 12.03
C LEU A 296 -4.13 -11.07 10.59
N SER A 297 -4.07 -10.17 9.61
CA SER A 297 -3.97 -10.53 8.19
C SER A 297 -2.70 -11.34 7.90
N ARG A 298 -1.55 -10.92 8.48
CA ARG A 298 -0.30 -11.66 8.39
C ARG A 298 -0.39 -13.04 9.06
N LEU A 299 -0.96 -13.13 10.25
CA LEU A 299 -1.17 -14.40 10.95
C LEU A 299 -2.10 -15.32 10.13
N SER A 300 -3.19 -14.79 9.58
CA SER A 300 -4.09 -15.53 8.69
C SER A 300 -3.38 -16.03 7.43
N SER A 301 -2.56 -15.20 6.78
CA SER A 301 -1.77 -15.64 5.62
C SER A 301 -0.72 -16.70 5.99
N THR A 302 -0.09 -16.60 7.16
CA THR A 302 0.90 -17.57 7.65
C THR A 302 0.24 -18.90 8.01
N LEU A 303 -0.91 -18.89 8.67
CA LEU A 303 -1.69 -20.11 8.95
C LEU A 303 -2.21 -20.77 7.67
N LYS A 304 -2.68 -20.00 6.68
CA LYS A 304 -3.16 -20.53 5.40
C LYS A 304 -2.05 -21.11 4.53
N SER A 305 -0.88 -20.47 4.52
CA SER A 305 0.24 -20.88 3.67
C SER A 305 1.16 -21.92 4.32
N GLY A 306 1.09 -22.09 5.65
CA GLY A 306 2.07 -22.88 6.39
C GLY A 306 3.46 -22.23 6.42
N LYS A 307 3.58 -20.94 6.07
CA LYS A 307 4.85 -20.25 5.90
C LYS A 307 4.93 -18.97 6.73
N LEU A 308 6.00 -18.86 7.50
CA LEU A 308 6.38 -17.68 8.27
C LEU A 308 7.18 -16.73 7.38
N THR A 309 6.71 -15.50 7.21
CA THR A 309 7.48 -14.45 6.51
C THR A 309 8.22 -13.59 7.52
N LEU A 310 9.52 -13.39 7.31
CA LEU A 310 10.43 -12.64 8.18
C LEU A 310 11.04 -11.44 7.44
N PRO A 311 11.39 -10.36 8.18
CA PRO A 311 12.05 -9.20 7.60
C PRO A 311 13.50 -9.53 7.25
N CYS A 312 13.88 -9.36 5.99
CA CYS A 312 15.25 -9.57 5.52
C CYS A 312 16.24 -8.69 6.30
N LYS A 313 17.36 -9.27 6.74
CA LYS A 313 18.37 -8.54 7.53
C LYS A 313 19.06 -7.43 6.73
N LEU A 314 19.05 -7.50 5.40
CA LEU A 314 19.70 -6.53 4.50
C LEU A 314 18.72 -5.44 4.03
N CYS A 315 17.64 -5.80 3.34
CA CYS A 315 16.72 -4.80 2.77
C CYS A 315 15.57 -4.39 3.70
N ARG A 316 15.44 -5.02 4.88
CA ARG A 316 14.35 -4.79 5.87
C ARG A 316 12.92 -5.08 5.38
N MET A 317 12.75 -5.49 4.13
CA MET A 317 11.48 -5.95 3.58
C MET A 317 11.12 -7.34 4.09
N TRP A 318 9.83 -7.57 4.36
CA TRP A 318 9.28 -8.84 4.81
C TRP A 318 9.21 -9.84 3.65
N GLY A 319 10.34 -10.44 3.32
CA GLY A 319 10.48 -11.27 2.13
C GLY A 319 11.16 -12.61 2.34
N VAL A 320 11.59 -12.96 3.56
CA VAL A 320 12.19 -14.27 3.82
C VAL A 320 11.09 -15.22 4.26
N SER A 321 10.79 -16.24 3.47
CA SER A 321 9.75 -17.23 3.79
C SER A 321 10.38 -18.49 4.36
N ILE A 322 9.94 -18.91 5.54
CA ILE A 322 10.38 -20.14 6.22
C ILE A 322 9.14 -20.97 6.52
N ASP A 323 9.16 -22.28 6.22
CA ASP A 323 8.03 -23.14 6.56
C ASP A 323 7.85 -23.24 8.08
N LEU A 324 6.61 -23.25 8.56
CA LEU A 324 6.28 -23.27 9.99
C LEU A 324 6.86 -24.49 10.71
N SER A 325 6.87 -25.67 10.06
CA SER A 325 7.49 -26.89 10.58
C SER A 325 9.00 -26.76 10.72
N SER A 326 9.67 -26.12 9.76
CA SER A 326 11.10 -25.82 9.82
C SER A 326 11.43 -24.82 10.92
N ALA A 327 10.58 -23.80 11.10
CA ALA A 327 10.73 -22.84 12.18
C ALA A 327 10.49 -23.48 13.56
N GLU A 328 9.46 -24.33 13.71
CA GLU A 328 9.16 -25.09 14.93
C GLU A 328 10.33 -26.01 15.30
N SER A 329 10.79 -26.82 14.35
CA SER A 329 11.96 -27.69 14.55
C SER A 329 13.18 -26.88 14.97
N GLY A 330 13.46 -25.75 14.30
CA GLY A 330 14.59 -24.88 14.62
C GLY A 330 14.51 -24.28 16.02
N ILE A 331 13.32 -23.87 16.47
CA ILE A 331 13.10 -23.36 17.83
C ILE A 331 13.31 -24.45 18.87
N MET A 332 12.70 -25.63 18.66
CA MET A 332 12.76 -26.74 19.62
C MET A 332 14.17 -27.32 19.77
N SER A 333 14.96 -27.33 18.70
CA SER A 333 16.33 -27.82 18.72
C SER A 333 17.38 -26.74 18.97
N GLY A 334 16.98 -25.48 19.16
CA GLY A 334 17.92 -24.35 19.30
C GLY A 334 18.77 -24.06 18.05
N LEU A 335 18.33 -24.52 16.88
CA LEU A 335 19.05 -24.37 15.61
C LEU A 335 18.69 -23.04 14.93
N TRP A 336 19.53 -22.66 13.98
CA TRP A 336 19.32 -21.48 13.15
C TRP A 336 18.42 -21.85 11.97
N CYS A 337 17.46 -21.00 11.63
CA CYS A 337 16.75 -21.10 10.37
C CYS A 337 17.20 -20.01 9.42
N SER A 338 17.17 -20.32 8.14
CA SER A 338 17.65 -19.43 7.11
C SER A 338 16.75 -19.48 5.90
N GLY A 339 16.76 -18.39 5.14
CA GLY A 339 16.01 -18.30 3.90
C GLY A 339 16.47 -17.14 3.04
N THR A 340 16.12 -17.22 1.77
CA THR A 340 16.43 -16.20 0.78
C THR A 340 15.31 -15.18 0.72
N CYS A 341 15.65 -13.89 0.79
CA CYS A 341 14.67 -12.81 0.64
C CYS A 341 14.16 -12.73 -0.79
N ILE A 342 12.84 -12.78 -1.01
CA ILE A 342 12.24 -12.69 -2.35
C ILE A 342 12.49 -11.34 -3.05
N PHE A 343 12.81 -10.28 -2.30
CA PHE A 343 12.98 -8.93 -2.86
C PHE A 343 14.42 -8.65 -3.29
N CYS A 344 15.39 -8.85 -2.40
CA CYS A 344 16.79 -8.56 -2.70
C CYS A 344 17.62 -9.80 -3.02
N ARG A 345 17.01 -11.00 -2.97
CA ARG A 345 17.66 -12.30 -3.16
C ARG A 345 18.81 -12.61 -2.19
N GLN A 346 18.95 -11.81 -1.13
CA GLN A 346 19.99 -12.00 -0.14
C GLN A 346 19.58 -13.04 0.91
N TRP A 347 20.56 -13.80 1.37
CA TRP A 347 20.40 -14.78 2.43
C TRP A 347 20.22 -14.10 3.79
N SER A 348 19.32 -14.60 4.62
CA SER A 348 19.15 -14.15 6.00
C SER A 348 19.03 -15.33 6.93
N THR A 349 19.74 -15.26 8.05
CA THR A 349 19.78 -16.30 9.10
C THR A 349 19.20 -15.75 10.39
N TYR A 350 18.37 -16.54 11.05
CA TYR A 350 17.67 -16.19 12.27
C TYR A 350 17.95 -17.28 13.31
N PRO A 351 18.52 -16.93 14.48
CA PRO A 351 18.63 -17.86 15.60
C PRO A 351 17.24 -18.21 16.14
N ALA A 352 17.14 -19.35 16.82
CA ALA A 352 15.90 -19.85 17.43
C ALA A 352 15.14 -18.79 18.25
N TRP A 353 15.84 -17.97 19.04
CA TRP A 353 15.20 -16.93 19.86
C TRP A 353 14.60 -15.79 19.04
N GLU A 354 15.20 -15.41 17.90
CA GLU A 354 14.63 -14.39 17.00
C GLU A 354 13.36 -14.93 16.35
N LEU A 355 13.38 -16.19 15.91
CA LEU A 355 12.20 -16.85 15.35
C LEU A 355 11.08 -16.96 16.38
N ALA A 356 11.40 -17.42 17.59
CA ALA A 356 10.46 -17.49 18.69
C ALA A 356 9.89 -16.11 19.02
N TRP A 357 10.71 -15.06 18.97
CA TRP A 357 10.25 -13.68 19.14
C TRP A 357 9.31 -13.23 18.03
N PHE A 358 9.60 -13.50 16.75
CA PHE A 358 8.72 -13.16 15.63
C PHE A 358 7.39 -13.91 15.68
N ILE A 359 7.42 -15.21 16.01
CA ILE A 359 6.21 -16.02 16.19
C ILE A 359 5.41 -15.50 17.40
N ALA A 360 6.09 -15.22 18.52
CA ALA A 360 5.46 -14.62 19.69
C ALA A 360 4.81 -13.28 19.32
N GLN A 361 5.45 -12.42 18.53
CA GLN A 361 4.85 -11.16 18.08
C GLN A 361 3.61 -11.35 17.20
N LEU A 362 3.54 -12.42 16.42
CA LEU A 362 2.37 -12.74 15.61
C LEU A 362 1.23 -13.30 16.47
N VAL A 363 1.55 -14.13 17.47
CA VAL A 363 0.57 -14.91 18.24
C VAL A 363 0.11 -14.19 19.52
N LEU A 364 1.00 -13.48 20.22
CA LEU A 364 0.70 -12.77 21.47
C LEU A 364 -0.51 -11.83 21.39
N PRO A 365 -0.74 -11.08 20.29
CA PRO A 365 -1.95 -10.26 20.16
C PRO A 365 -3.26 -11.06 20.09
N ALA A 366 -3.21 -12.30 19.60
CA ALA A 366 -4.39 -13.18 19.52
C ALA A 366 -4.70 -13.86 20.87
N ILE A 367 -3.69 -14.03 21.74
CA ILE A 367 -3.81 -14.68 23.04
C ILE A 367 -4.09 -13.68 24.17
N ARG A 368 -3.72 -12.40 24.02
CA ARG A 368 -4.08 -11.38 25.01
C ARG A 368 -5.61 -11.25 25.10
N PRO A 369 -6.24 -11.50 26.27
CA PRO A 369 -7.65 -11.18 26.43
C PRO A 369 -7.82 -9.68 26.16
N ARG A 370 -8.86 -9.33 25.38
CA ARG A 370 -9.27 -7.94 25.13
C ARG A 370 -9.64 -7.27 26.45
N GLY A 371 -8.64 -6.85 27.21
CA GLY A 371 -8.81 -6.10 28.44
C GLY A 371 -9.38 -4.73 28.10
N ASN A 372 -10.67 -4.55 28.38
CA ASN A 372 -11.36 -3.28 28.56
C ASN A 372 -11.49 -2.27 27.40
N ALA A 373 -10.97 -2.50 26.19
CA ALA A 373 -11.27 -1.62 25.05
C ALA A 373 -12.78 -1.59 24.68
N GLY A 374 -13.52 -2.65 25.01
CA GLY A 374 -14.96 -2.76 24.75
C GLY A 374 -15.89 -2.03 25.74
N ARG A 375 -15.39 -1.50 26.87
CA ARG A 375 -16.22 -0.76 27.84
C ARG A 375 -16.34 0.74 27.55
N LEU A 376 -15.56 1.28 26.60
CA LEU A 376 -15.61 2.71 26.25
C LEU A 376 -16.62 3.05 25.14
N LEU A 377 -17.07 2.07 24.36
CA LEU A 377 -18.11 2.30 23.34
C LEU A 377 -19.54 2.27 23.90
N SER A 378 -19.74 1.83 25.15
CA SER A 378 -21.04 1.87 25.84
C SER A 378 -21.27 3.14 26.67
N GLN A 379 -20.35 4.11 26.64
CA GLN A 379 -20.50 5.41 27.31
C GLN A 379 -20.42 6.59 26.33
N ILE A 380 -20.99 6.45 25.14
CA ILE A 380 -21.39 7.63 24.36
C ILE A 380 -22.57 8.26 25.12
N PRO A 381 -22.44 9.44 25.74
CA PRO A 381 -23.55 10.04 26.44
C PRO A 381 -24.62 10.38 25.41
N LYS A 382 -25.85 9.92 25.68
CA LYS A 382 -27.11 10.27 24.99
C LYS A 382 -27.47 11.77 25.11
N GLN A 383 -26.51 12.68 25.24
CA GLN A 383 -26.74 14.12 25.41
C GLN A 383 -26.83 14.83 24.05
N ARG A 384 -27.82 14.46 23.26
CA ARG A 384 -28.39 15.29 22.19
C ARG A 384 -29.87 14.95 22.11
N LYS A 385 -30.63 15.38 23.12
CA LYS A 385 -32.10 15.47 23.05
C LYS A 385 -32.73 16.50 24.00
N ASP A 386 -32.03 16.95 25.05
CA ASP A 386 -32.66 17.82 26.05
C ASP A 386 -32.31 19.32 25.92
N THR A 387 -31.41 19.72 25.03
CA THR A 387 -31.03 21.14 24.84
C THR A 387 -31.91 21.92 23.86
N MET A 388 -32.96 21.32 23.29
CA MET A 388 -33.96 22.04 22.48
C MET A 388 -35.29 22.31 23.21
N ALA A 389 -35.41 21.93 24.49
CA ALA A 389 -36.66 22.12 25.25
C ALA A 389 -36.67 23.31 26.24
N SER A 390 -35.57 24.08 26.36
CA SER A 390 -35.48 25.21 27.31
C SER A 390 -35.29 26.59 26.66
N LEU A 391 -35.58 26.71 25.36
CA LEU A 391 -35.59 28.00 24.64
C LEU A 391 -37.00 28.45 24.20
N SER A 392 -38.03 27.85 24.80
CA SER A 392 -39.43 28.28 24.66
C SER A 392 -40.05 28.49 26.05
N GLN A 393 -39.65 29.57 26.71
CA GLN A 393 -40.45 30.32 27.69
C GLN A 393 -39.85 31.70 27.93
#